data_AF-A0A954QVB4-F1
#
_entry.id   AF-A0A954QVB4-F1
#
_cell.length_a   1.000
_cell.length_b   1.000
_cell.length_c   1.000
_cell.angle_alpha   90.00
_cell.angle_beta   90.00
_cell.angle_gamma   90.00
#
_symmetry.space_group_name_H-M   'P 1'
#
loop_
_entity.id
_entity.type
_entity.pdbx_description
1 polymer ?
#
loop_
_entity_poly.entity_id
_entity_poly.type
_entity_poly.pdbx_seq_one_letter_code
_entity_poly.pdbx_strand_id
1 'polypeptide(L)' 'LKRGIQEGHTQGLLEGKIEGKLEGKREGKLEGKLETIRSLQEILQMPVASEADLGGMSLPQLDELIAGLQQRIRNRLAN' A
#
# COMPACT_ATOMS: atom_id res chain seq x y z
N LEU A 1 20.17 -13.47 37.74
CA LEU A 1 19.02 -12.55 37.51
C LEU A 1 19.30 -11.40 36.54
N LYS A 2 20.49 -10.78 36.50
CA LYS A 2 20.74 -9.57 35.66
C LYS A 2 20.75 -9.78 34.13
N ARG A 3 21.04 -10.99 33.62
CA ARG A 3 21.13 -11.23 32.16
C ARG A 3 19.77 -11.33 31.46
N GLY A 4 18.78 -12.01 32.07
CA GLY A 4 17.46 -12.18 31.47
C GLY A 4 16.66 -10.88 31.27
N ILE A 5 16.90 -9.85 32.11
CA ILE A 5 16.22 -8.55 31.97
C ILE A 5 16.82 -7.73 30.80
N GLN A 6 18.15 -7.80 30.61
CA GLN A 6 18.82 -7.12 29.49
C GLN A 6 18.44 -7.75 28.13
N GLU A 7 18.34 -9.08 28.07
CA GLU A 7 17.95 -9.79 26.84
C GLU A 7 16.49 -9.51 26.47
N GLY A 8 15.57 -9.58 27.43
CA GLY A 8 14.14 -9.30 27.21
C GLY A 8 13.85 -7.86 26.77
N HIS A 9 14.55 -6.87 27.33
CA HIS A 9 14.38 -5.46 26.91
C HIS A 9 14.93 -5.20 25.50
N THR A 10 16.01 -5.90 25.12
CA THR A 10 16.63 -5.73 23.80
C THR A 10 15.79 -6.39 22.71
N GLN A 11 15.23 -7.58 22.95
CA GLN A 11 14.31 -8.25 22.02
C GLN A 11 13.00 -7.46 21.83
N GLY A 12 12.33 -7.04 22.92
CA GLY A 12 11.08 -6.29 22.80
C GLY A 12 11.20 -4.96 22.05
N LEU A 13 12.35 -4.27 22.17
CA LEU A 13 12.59 -3.02 21.43
C LEU A 13 12.92 -3.26 19.95
N LEU A 14 13.57 -4.38 19.63
CA LEU A 14 13.86 -4.80 18.25
C LEU A 14 12.58 -5.25 17.54
N GLU A 15 11.78 -6.08 18.19
CA GLU A 15 10.50 -6.56 17.68
C GLU A 15 9.54 -5.37 17.44
N GLY A 16 9.33 -4.50 18.43
CA GLY A 16 8.47 -3.33 18.26
C GLY A 16 8.93 -2.34 17.19
N LYS A 17 10.25 -2.18 16.98
CA LYS A 17 10.79 -1.36 15.87
C LYS A 17 10.64 -2.00 14.50
N ILE A 18 10.74 -3.33 14.42
CA ILE A 18 10.56 -4.08 13.17
C ILE A 18 9.08 -4.07 12.80
N GLU A 19 8.19 -4.36 13.75
CA GLU A 19 6.74 -4.31 13.57
C GLU A 19 6.28 -2.91 13.16
N GLY A 20 6.64 -1.86 13.91
CA GLY A 20 6.24 -0.49 13.56
C GLY A 20 6.79 0.00 12.21
N LYS A 21 7.99 -0.44 11.80
CA LYS A 21 8.53 -0.13 10.46
C LYS A 21 7.85 -0.93 9.36
N LEU A 22 7.44 -2.17 9.63
CA LEU A 22 6.75 -3.01 8.66
C LEU A 22 5.30 -2.54 8.48
N GLU A 23 4.63 -2.19 9.56
CA GLU A 23 3.26 -1.67 9.58
C GLU A 23 3.21 -0.32 8.84
N GLY A 24 4.03 0.66 9.23
CA GLY A 24 4.07 1.96 8.55
C GLY A 24 4.49 1.88 7.07
N LYS A 25 5.35 0.92 6.68
CA LYS A 25 5.67 0.67 5.26
C LYS A 25 4.51 0.03 4.50
N ARG A 26 3.71 -0.82 5.15
CA ARG A 26 2.56 -1.46 4.52
C ARG A 26 1.41 -0.48 4.37
N GLU A 27 1.12 0.31 5.40
CA GLU A 27 0.11 1.37 5.38
C GLU A 27 0.43 2.42 4.32
N GLY A 28 1.65 2.99 4.34
CA GLY A 28 2.04 3.96 3.32
C GLY A 28 2.07 3.39 1.89
N LYS A 29 2.36 2.10 1.72
CA LYS A 29 2.27 1.44 0.41
C LYS A 29 0.82 1.23 -0.04
N LEU A 30 -0.10 0.97 0.90
CA LEU A 30 -1.52 0.86 0.60
C LEU A 30 -2.07 2.22 0.19
N GLU A 31 -1.90 3.25 1.03
CA GLU A 31 -2.36 4.62 0.76
C GLU A 31 -1.83 5.15 -0.58
N GLY A 32 -0.52 5.02 -0.84
CA GLY A 32 0.06 5.48 -2.11
C GLY A 32 -0.51 4.76 -3.34
N LYS A 33 -0.90 3.48 -3.22
CA LYS A 33 -1.59 2.76 -4.30
C LYS A 33 -3.02 3.25 -4.49
N LEU A 34 -3.75 3.50 -3.41
CA LEU A 34 -5.10 4.05 -3.46
C LEU A 34 -5.11 5.40 -4.17
N GLU A 35 -4.21 6.30 -3.80
CA GLU A 35 -4.05 7.59 -4.46
C GLU A 35 -3.71 7.43 -5.95
N THR A 36 -2.77 6.54 -6.29
CA THR A 36 -2.42 6.26 -7.69
C THR A 36 -3.64 5.79 -8.50
N ILE A 37 -4.45 4.88 -7.96
CA ILE A 37 -5.66 4.39 -8.62
C ILE A 37 -6.65 5.52 -8.85
N ARG A 38 -6.91 6.35 -7.82
CA ARG A 38 -7.81 7.50 -7.92
C ARG A 38 -7.37 8.45 -9.03
N SER A 39 -6.11 8.85 -9.04
CA SER A 39 -5.57 9.74 -10.09
C SER A 39 -5.69 9.14 -11.50
N LEU A 40 -5.43 7.84 -11.65
CA LEU A 40 -5.57 7.16 -12.95
C LEU A 40 -7.03 7.10 -13.40
N GLN A 41 -7.98 6.88 -12.48
CA GLN A 41 -9.41 6.91 -12.78
C GLN A 41 -9.86 8.29 -13.23
N GLU A 42 -9.40 9.36 -12.57
CA GLU A 42 -9.69 10.75 -12.95
C GLU A 42 -9.18 11.06 -14.38
N ILE A 43 -7.94 10.69 -14.70
CA ILE A 43 -7.36 10.89 -16.04
C ILE A 43 -8.18 10.17 -17.11
N LEU A 44 -8.68 8.97 -16.79
CA LEU A 44 -9.52 8.19 -17.70
C LEU A 44 -10.97 8.68 -17.76
N GLN A 45 -11.36 9.66 -16.93
CA GLN A 45 -12.74 10.10 -16.73
C GLN A 45 -13.66 8.94 -16.32
N MET A 46 -13.12 8.05 -15.48
CA MET A 46 -13.86 6.95 -14.87
C MET A 46 -14.38 7.37 -13.48
N PRO A 47 -15.47 6.75 -13.01
CA PRO A 47 -15.86 6.89 -11.61
C PRO A 47 -14.70 6.52 -10.68
N VAL A 48 -14.38 7.42 -9.76
CA VAL A 48 -13.35 7.21 -8.74
C VAL A 48 -13.88 6.19 -7.74
N ALA A 49 -13.11 5.14 -7.46
CA ALA A 49 -13.49 4.12 -6.50
C ALA A 49 -13.40 4.68 -5.06
N SER A 50 -14.33 4.26 -4.20
CA SER A 50 -14.33 4.66 -2.80
C SER A 50 -13.22 3.94 -2.05
N GLU A 51 -12.79 4.49 -0.91
CA GLU A 51 -11.81 3.82 -0.05
C GLU A 51 -12.31 2.47 0.46
N ALA A 52 -13.62 2.31 0.64
CA ALA A 52 -14.22 1.02 0.99
C ALA A 52 -14.07 -0.01 -0.15
N ASP A 53 -14.20 0.41 -1.40
CA ASP A 53 -14.09 -0.47 -2.58
C ASP A 53 -12.66 -0.99 -2.76
N LEU A 54 -11.68 -0.11 -2.51
CA LEU A 54 -10.26 -0.43 -2.67
C LEU A 54 -9.62 -1.00 -1.40
N GLY A 55 -10.11 -0.64 -0.22
CA GLY A 55 -9.57 -1.04 1.08
C GLY A 55 -9.78 -2.53 1.38
N GLY A 56 -10.75 -3.18 0.72
CA GLY A 56 -10.91 -4.63 0.74
C GLY A 56 -9.93 -5.40 -0.15
N MET A 57 -9.15 -4.71 -0.99
CA MET A 57 -8.23 -5.35 -1.93
C MET A 57 -6.86 -5.61 -1.31
N SER A 58 -6.24 -6.73 -1.69
CA SER A 58 -4.84 -7.00 -1.37
C SER A 58 -3.89 -6.15 -2.21
N LEU A 59 -2.67 -5.91 -1.71
CA LEU A 59 -1.63 -5.16 -2.44
C LEU A 59 -1.40 -5.64 -3.89
N PRO A 60 -1.35 -6.96 -4.18
CA PRO A 60 -1.22 -7.44 -5.56
C PRO A 60 -2.42 -7.10 -6.45
N GLN A 61 -3.64 -7.17 -5.93
CA GLN A 61 -4.85 -6.80 -6.68
C GLN A 61 -4.85 -5.30 -7.04
N LEU A 62 -4.37 -4.46 -6.13
CA LEU A 62 -4.19 -3.03 -6.40
C LEU A 62 -3.11 -2.80 -7.47
N ASP A 63 -2.01 -3.56 -7.43
CA ASP A 63 -0.98 -3.52 -8.49
C ASP A 63 -1.53 -3.90 -9.86
N GLU A 64 -2.34 -4.96 -9.96
CA GLU A 64 -3.00 -5.36 -11.21
C GLU A 64 -3.97 -4.29 -11.72
N LEU A 65 -4.75 -3.69 -10.82
CA LEU A 65 -5.66 -2.60 -11.17
C LEU A 65 -4.91 -1.38 -11.73
N ILE A 66 -3.82 -0.96 -11.07
CA ILE A 66 -2.96 0.12 -11.53
C ILE A 66 -2.42 -0.18 -12.93
N ALA A 67 -1.88 -1.38 -13.14
CA ALA A 67 -1.37 -1.78 -14.45
C ALA A 67 -2.45 -1.73 -15.54
N GLY A 68 -3.66 -2.22 -15.24
CA GLY A 68 -4.80 -2.15 -16.15
C GLY A 68 -5.20 -0.71 -16.51
N LEU A 69 -5.25 0.19 -15.53
CA LEU A 69 -5.57 1.61 -15.76
C LEU A 69 -4.48 2.31 -16.58
N GLN A 70 -3.20 2.06 -16.29
CA GLN A 70 -2.08 2.60 -17.07
C GLN A 70 -2.12 2.14 -18.53
N GLN A 71 -2.47 0.88 -18.79
CA GLN A 71 -2.62 0.37 -20.16
C GLN A 71 -3.76 1.06 -20.90
N ARG A 72 -4.89 1.34 -20.24
CA ARG A 72 -5.99 2.11 -20.85
C ARG A 72 -5.55 3.51 -21.25
N ILE A 73 -4.78 4.19 -20.42
CA ILE A 73 -4.23 5.52 -20.75
C ILE A 73 -3.31 5.40 -21.96
N ARG A 74 -2.39 4.43 -21.95
CA ARG A 74 -1.47 4.20 -23.07
C ARG A 74 -2.22 3.95 -24.37
N ASN A 75 -3.27 3.13 -24.36
CA ASN A 75 -4.09 2.85 -25.53
C ASN A 75 -4.86 4.08 -26.02
N ARG A 76 -5.26 4.99 -25.11
CA ARG A 76 -5.88 6.27 -25.48
C ARG A 76 -4.90 7.23 -26.14
N LEU A 77 -3.65 7.25 -25.71
CA LEU A 77 -2.61 8.12 -26.27
C LEU A 77 -2.01 7.59 -27.58
N ALA A 78 -2.13 6.28 -27.82
CA ALA A 78 -1.64 5.62 -29.03
C ALA A 78 -2.63 5.68 -30.21
N ASN A 79 -3.87 6.10 -29.97
CA ASN A 79 -4.91 6.35 -30.98
C ASN A 79 -5.04 7.85 -31.26
#